data_AF-A0AA49GEX3-F1
#
_entry.id   AF-A0AA49GEX3-F1
#
_cell.length_a   1.000
_cell.length_b   1.000
_cell.length_c   1.000
_cell.angle_alpha   90.00
_cell.angle_beta   90.00
_cell.angle_gamma   90.00
#
_symmetry.space_group_name_H-M   'P 1'
#
loop_
_entity.id
_entity.type
_entity.pdbx_description
1 polymer ?
#
loop_
_entity_poly.entity_id
_entity_poly.type
_entity_poly.pdbx_seq_one_letter_code
_entity_poly.pdbx_strand_id
1 'polypeptide(L)'
;MKSLILPILVLINLNLLAQKQEIDQPYQKGMGENGVRVGEWKYFGINEELELTYNYDSYTVSYLKLDTSLYLIYDNDDWKAVKPDRQLRYIGSYNHLYNFFAKELSSTYSSKASKKKISTILLLELEFSEEGQLVEKKIIGEDKEYFEEAILTIAESIPEYWIPAIYNGIPVKSKISFPIIYTRESKEDKQPKIEDLNYVGKVMSPIKVVGYGF
;
A
#
# COMPACT_ATOMS: atom_id res chain seq x y z
N MET A 1 62.06 9.19 -38.91
CA MET A 1 61.21 8.23 -39.65
C MET A 1 61.44 6.87 -39.02
N LYS A 2 60.51 6.13 -38.39
CA LYS A 2 59.04 6.09 -38.44
C LYS A 2 58.53 5.84 -37.01
N SER A 3 57.50 6.58 -36.60
CA SER A 3 56.73 6.32 -35.38
C SER A 3 55.82 5.12 -35.63
N LEU A 4 55.86 4.12 -34.74
CA LEU A 4 54.93 3.01 -34.70
C LEU A 4 53.78 3.42 -33.76
N ILE A 5 52.67 3.90 -34.32
CA ILE A 5 51.44 4.16 -33.57
C ILE A 5 50.69 2.84 -33.48
N LEU A 6 50.60 2.28 -32.29
CA LEU A 6 49.75 1.14 -31.97
C LEU A 6 48.33 1.67 -31.70
N PRO A 7 47.29 1.32 -32.47
CA PRO A 7 45.93 1.65 -32.09
C PRO A 7 45.50 0.66 -31.00
N ILE A 8 45.40 1.14 -29.75
CA ILE A 8 44.65 0.42 -28.71
C ILE A 8 43.17 0.54 -29.10
N LEU A 9 42.66 -0.52 -29.71
CA LEU A 9 41.23 -0.71 -29.93
C LEU A 9 40.60 -0.98 -28.55
N VAL A 10 40.07 0.06 -27.90
CA VAL A 10 39.19 -0.13 -26.74
C VAL A 10 37.86 -0.61 -27.29
N LEU A 11 37.69 -1.93 -27.37
CA LEU A 11 36.38 -2.57 -27.44
C LEU A 11 35.68 -2.27 -26.12
N ILE A 12 34.93 -1.17 -26.06
CA ILE A 12 33.86 -1.01 -25.08
C ILE A 12 32.84 -2.08 -25.45
N ASN A 13 32.93 -3.24 -24.81
CA ASN A 13 31.83 -4.18 -24.74
C ASN A 13 30.68 -3.46 -24.04
N LEU A 14 29.83 -2.78 -24.83
CA LEU A 14 28.48 -2.48 -24.45
C LEU A 14 27.76 -3.83 -24.35
N ASN A 15 27.96 -4.52 -23.22
CA ASN A 15 27.00 -5.51 -22.76
C ASN A 15 25.73 -4.75 -22.37
N LEU A 16 25.00 -4.27 -23.38
CA LEU A 16 23.56 -3.96 -23.34
C LEU A 16 22.77 -5.28 -23.32
N LEU A 17 23.23 -6.23 -22.49
CA LEU A 17 22.45 -7.43 -22.19
C LEU A 17 21.45 -6.99 -21.13
N ALA A 18 20.18 -7.25 -21.41
CA ALA A 18 19.08 -7.03 -20.47
C ALA A 18 19.48 -7.56 -19.09
N GLN A 19 19.61 -6.67 -18.11
CA GLN A 19 20.07 -7.04 -16.79
C GLN A 19 18.91 -7.73 -16.08
N LYS A 20 18.88 -9.06 -16.15
CA LYS A 20 18.03 -9.87 -15.28
C LYS A 20 18.59 -9.81 -13.87
N GLN A 21 17.76 -9.38 -12.94
CA GLN A 21 18.11 -9.24 -11.53
C GLN A 21 17.12 -10.01 -10.69
N GLU A 22 17.62 -10.98 -9.95
CA GLU A 22 16.84 -11.62 -8.89
C GLU A 22 16.71 -10.65 -7.72
N ILE A 23 15.49 -10.50 -7.22
CA ILE A 23 15.15 -9.68 -6.07
C ILE A 23 14.69 -10.64 -4.98
N ASP A 24 15.45 -10.70 -3.88
CA ASP A 24 15.10 -11.45 -2.68
C ASP A 24 15.11 -10.50 -1.48
N GLN A 25 13.93 -10.00 -1.12
CA GLN A 25 13.71 -9.13 0.03
C GLN A 25 12.70 -9.78 0.98
N PRO A 26 12.71 -9.43 2.28
CA PRO A 26 11.81 -10.06 3.26
C PRO A 26 10.32 -9.95 2.91
N TYR A 27 9.93 -8.89 2.19
CA TYR A 27 8.55 -8.62 1.83
C TYR A 27 8.21 -8.93 0.36
N GLN A 28 9.19 -9.22 -0.50
CA GLN A 28 8.96 -9.57 -1.90
C GLN A 28 10.09 -10.39 -2.51
N LYS A 29 9.75 -11.34 -3.37
CA LYS A 29 10.71 -12.14 -4.13
C LYS A 29 10.28 -12.29 -5.58
N GLY A 30 11.21 -12.17 -6.52
CA GLY A 30 10.90 -12.30 -7.95
C GLY A 30 12.06 -11.91 -8.86
N MET A 31 11.78 -11.81 -10.15
CA MET A 31 12.76 -11.42 -11.16
C MET A 31 12.42 -10.06 -11.75
N GLY A 32 13.43 -9.20 -11.87
CA GLY A 32 13.37 -7.98 -12.65
C GLY A 32 14.15 -8.11 -13.95
N GLU A 33 13.68 -7.49 -15.02
CA GLU A 33 14.39 -7.33 -16.28
C GLU A 33 14.30 -5.87 -16.72
N ASN A 34 15.45 -5.19 -16.84
CA ASN A 34 15.51 -3.76 -17.19
C ASN A 34 14.67 -2.84 -16.27
N GLY A 35 14.59 -3.17 -14.98
CA GLY A 35 13.82 -2.42 -13.99
C GLY A 35 12.31 -2.73 -13.97
N VAL A 36 11.85 -3.64 -14.83
CA VAL A 36 10.45 -4.10 -14.88
C VAL A 36 10.33 -5.46 -14.21
N ARG A 37 9.24 -5.69 -13.48
CA ARG A 37 8.94 -7.00 -12.88
C ARG A 37 8.52 -7.98 -13.98
N VAL A 38 9.14 -9.17 -13.99
CA VAL A 38 8.82 -10.25 -14.93
C VAL A 38 8.62 -11.57 -14.19
N GLY A 39 7.88 -12.50 -14.80
CA GLY A 39 7.59 -13.81 -14.23
C GLY A 39 6.79 -13.76 -12.93
N GLU A 40 6.93 -14.82 -12.13
CA GLU A 40 6.23 -14.92 -10.84
C GLU A 40 6.90 -14.12 -9.74
N TRP A 41 6.09 -13.29 -9.07
CA TRP A 41 6.46 -12.52 -7.90
C TRP A 41 5.67 -12.98 -6.70
N LYS A 42 6.37 -13.17 -5.59
CA LYS A 42 5.81 -13.54 -4.29
C LYS A 42 5.88 -12.34 -3.36
N TYR A 43 4.78 -12.02 -2.70
CA TYR A 43 4.67 -10.93 -1.73
C TYR A 43 4.29 -11.47 -0.37
N PHE A 44 5.00 -10.97 0.63
CA PHE A 44 4.92 -11.46 2.00
C PHE A 44 4.34 -10.38 2.92
N GLY A 45 3.62 -10.86 3.94
CA GLY A 45 3.03 -10.05 5.00
C GLY A 45 4.05 -9.58 6.04
N ILE A 46 3.55 -9.04 7.16
CA ILE A 46 4.40 -8.54 8.25
C ILE A 46 5.07 -9.68 9.04
N ASN A 47 4.50 -10.88 9.03
CA ASN A 47 5.04 -12.06 9.71
C ASN A 47 5.76 -12.99 8.71
N GLU A 48 6.22 -12.43 7.57
CA GLU A 48 6.90 -13.15 6.49
C GLU A 48 6.08 -14.30 5.87
N GLU A 49 4.77 -14.31 6.08
CA GLU A 49 3.89 -15.28 5.45
C GLU A 49 3.58 -14.89 4.01
N LEU A 50 3.51 -15.87 3.11
CA LEU A 50 3.10 -15.63 1.73
C LEU A 50 1.65 -15.13 1.69
N GLU A 51 1.40 -13.99 1.04
CA GLU A 51 0.06 -13.42 0.91
C GLU A 51 -0.45 -13.36 -0.53
N LEU A 52 0.46 -13.19 -1.49
CA LEU A 52 0.12 -13.02 -2.90
C LEU A 52 1.25 -13.60 -3.76
N THR A 53 0.89 -14.39 -4.76
CA THR A 53 1.76 -14.69 -5.90
C THR A 53 1.09 -14.13 -7.15
N TYR A 54 1.81 -13.26 -7.86
CA TYR A 54 1.34 -12.62 -9.09
C TYR A 54 2.34 -12.86 -10.21
N ASN A 55 1.85 -13.31 -11.36
CA ASN A 55 2.66 -13.50 -12.55
C ASN A 55 2.54 -12.27 -13.45
N TYR A 56 3.65 -11.56 -13.65
CA TYR A 56 3.73 -10.35 -14.47
C TYR A 56 3.74 -10.62 -15.98
N ASP A 57 4.03 -11.84 -16.41
CA ASP A 57 4.02 -12.21 -17.83
C ASP A 57 2.60 -12.56 -18.30
N SER A 58 1.82 -13.23 -17.44
CA SER A 58 0.43 -13.63 -17.72
C SER A 58 -0.64 -12.72 -17.10
N TYR A 59 -0.25 -11.77 -16.24
CA TYR A 59 -1.16 -10.91 -15.48
C TYR A 59 -2.17 -11.69 -14.61
N THR A 60 -1.73 -12.79 -14.01
CA THR A 60 -2.59 -13.69 -13.22
C THR A 60 -2.15 -13.81 -11.77
N VAL A 61 -3.13 -13.95 -10.88
CA VAL A 61 -2.91 -14.29 -9.47
C VAL A 61 -2.80 -15.81 -9.35
N SER A 62 -1.59 -16.33 -9.10
CA SER A 62 -1.36 -17.77 -8.88
C SER A 62 -1.68 -18.20 -7.45
N TYR A 63 -1.63 -17.26 -6.50
CA TYR A 63 -1.97 -17.50 -5.10
C TYR A 63 -2.44 -16.21 -4.44
N LEU A 64 -3.47 -16.30 -3.59
CA LEU A 64 -3.93 -15.22 -2.72
C LEU A 64 -4.34 -15.83 -1.38
N LYS A 65 -3.75 -15.34 -0.28
CA LYS A 65 -4.14 -15.72 1.07
C LYS A 65 -5.60 -15.33 1.30
N LEU A 66 -6.39 -16.26 1.80
CA LEU A 66 -7.81 -16.03 2.07
C LEU A 66 -7.99 -14.97 3.16
N ASP A 67 -8.87 -14.00 2.90
CA ASP A 67 -9.34 -13.02 3.88
C ASP A 67 -10.82 -13.28 4.17
N THR A 68 -11.17 -13.48 5.45
CA THR A 68 -12.55 -13.71 5.89
C THR A 68 -13.21 -12.49 6.50
N SER A 69 -12.56 -11.33 6.43
CA SER A 69 -13.10 -10.06 6.92
C SER A 69 -14.30 -9.59 6.09
N LEU A 70 -15.11 -8.71 6.68
CA LEU A 70 -16.13 -7.97 5.94
C LEU A 70 -15.49 -6.83 5.16
N TYR A 71 -15.96 -6.61 3.95
CA TYR A 71 -15.65 -5.46 3.10
C TYR A 71 -16.95 -4.71 2.84
N LEU A 72 -16.89 -3.39 2.70
CA LEU A 72 -17.99 -2.64 2.11
C LEU A 72 -17.96 -2.87 0.61
N ILE A 73 -19.00 -3.50 0.09
CA ILE A 73 -19.20 -3.80 -1.34
C ILE A 73 -20.42 -3.03 -1.82
N TYR A 74 -20.33 -2.43 -3.00
CA TYR A 74 -21.47 -1.78 -3.64
C TYR A 74 -22.30 -2.82 -4.38
N ASP A 75 -23.55 -3.01 -3.98
CA ASP A 75 -24.46 -4.00 -4.55
C ASP A 75 -25.91 -3.53 -4.45
N ASN A 76 -26.66 -3.59 -5.56
CA ASN A 76 -28.04 -3.12 -5.66
C ASN A 76 -28.21 -1.66 -5.16
N ASP A 77 -27.38 -0.77 -5.69
CA ASP A 77 -27.35 0.68 -5.41
C ASP A 77 -27.05 1.09 -3.96
N ASP A 78 -26.53 0.17 -3.12
CA ASP A 78 -26.19 0.45 -1.72
C ASP A 78 -24.86 -0.21 -1.30
N TRP A 79 -24.24 0.34 -0.25
CA TRP A 79 -23.04 -0.20 0.38
C TRP A 79 -23.41 -1.24 1.43
N LYS A 80 -22.90 -2.46 1.28
CA LYS A 80 -23.16 -3.57 2.21
C LYS A 80 -21.87 -4.14 2.75
N ALA A 81 -21.83 -4.38 4.05
CA ALA A 81 -20.74 -5.09 4.70
C ALA A 81 -20.90 -6.60 4.50
N VAL A 82 -20.13 -7.19 3.58
CA VAL A 82 -20.20 -8.60 3.23
C VAL A 82 -18.82 -9.21 3.11
N LYS A 83 -18.72 -10.54 3.20
CA LYS A 83 -17.51 -11.26 2.85
C LYS A 83 -17.52 -11.49 1.32
N PRO A 84 -16.58 -10.93 0.55
CA PRO A 84 -16.52 -11.15 -0.89
C PRO A 84 -16.01 -12.57 -1.22
N ASP A 85 -16.29 -13.04 -2.44
CA ASP A 85 -15.74 -14.29 -2.97
C ASP A 85 -14.21 -14.19 -3.12
N ARG A 86 -13.75 -13.01 -3.53
CA ARG A 86 -12.34 -12.60 -3.54
C ARG A 86 -12.22 -11.17 -3.05
N GLN A 87 -11.33 -10.92 -2.11
CA GLN A 87 -11.11 -9.58 -1.58
C GLN A 87 -10.39 -8.66 -2.57
N LEU A 88 -10.59 -7.36 -2.39
CA LEU A 88 -9.73 -6.32 -2.97
C LEU A 88 -8.29 -6.54 -2.49
N ARG A 89 -7.30 -6.51 -3.40
CA ARG A 89 -5.90 -6.74 -3.04
C ARG A 89 -4.93 -5.87 -3.82
N TYR A 90 -4.13 -5.10 -3.10
CA TYR A 90 -2.98 -4.39 -3.67
C TYR A 90 -2.01 -5.37 -4.36
N ILE A 91 -1.53 -5.07 -5.58
CA ILE A 91 -0.50 -5.88 -6.25
C ILE A 91 0.87 -5.48 -5.70
N GLY A 92 1.22 -6.09 -4.57
CA GLY A 92 2.46 -5.83 -3.87
C GLY A 92 2.43 -6.28 -2.41
N SER A 93 3.50 -5.99 -1.67
CA SER A 93 3.52 -6.23 -0.23
C SER A 93 2.83 -5.11 0.53
N TYR A 94 1.88 -5.47 1.39
CA TYR A 94 1.30 -4.52 2.34
C TYR A 94 2.34 -3.99 3.33
N ASN A 95 3.36 -4.78 3.69
CA ASN A 95 4.46 -4.32 4.53
C ASN A 95 5.20 -3.13 3.88
N HIS A 96 5.51 -3.24 2.58
CA HIS A 96 6.10 -2.13 1.83
C HIS A 96 5.18 -0.89 1.81
N LEU A 97 3.87 -1.10 1.58
CA LEU A 97 2.89 0.00 1.58
C LEU A 97 2.78 0.68 2.96
N TYR A 98 2.74 -0.07 4.06
CA TYR A 98 2.72 0.48 5.40
C TYR A 98 3.99 1.26 5.74
N ASN A 99 5.16 0.75 5.34
CA ASN A 99 6.43 1.45 5.56
C ASN A 99 6.48 2.77 4.78
N PHE A 100 5.96 2.78 3.56
CA PHE A 100 5.78 4.01 2.79
C PHE A 100 4.90 5.00 3.55
N PHE A 101 3.67 4.61 3.94
CA PHE A 101 2.77 5.48 4.69
C PHE A 101 3.37 5.99 6.00
N ALA A 102 3.94 5.10 6.82
CA ALA A 102 4.53 5.47 8.10
C ALA A 102 5.65 6.51 7.93
N LYS A 103 6.49 6.33 6.91
CA LYS A 103 7.56 7.27 6.58
C LYS A 103 6.99 8.63 6.15
N GLU A 104 6.10 8.66 5.17
CA GLU A 104 5.58 9.92 4.62
C GLU A 104 4.73 10.66 5.67
N LEU A 105 3.85 9.94 6.39
CA LEU A 105 2.97 10.52 7.41
C LEU A 105 3.72 11.02 8.64
N SER A 106 4.90 10.50 8.95
CA SER A 106 5.71 10.98 10.10
C SER A 106 6.03 12.48 10.03
N SER A 107 6.11 13.04 8.81
CA SER A 107 6.37 14.45 8.57
C SER A 107 5.12 15.34 8.67
N THR A 108 3.93 14.74 8.73
CA THR A 108 2.64 15.45 8.64
C THR A 108 2.11 15.95 9.98
N TYR A 109 2.78 15.59 11.09
CA TYR A 109 2.39 16.03 12.42
C TYR A 109 2.60 17.55 12.54
N SER A 110 1.55 18.32 12.29
CA SER A 110 1.65 19.77 12.17
C SER A 110 2.01 20.45 13.51
N SER A 111 2.67 21.61 13.43
CA SER A 111 2.93 22.44 14.61
C SER A 111 1.65 22.88 15.33
N LYS A 112 0.53 22.99 14.61
CA LYS A 112 -0.80 23.28 15.16
C LYS A 112 -1.32 22.10 15.99
N ALA A 113 -1.25 20.88 15.46
CA ALA A 113 -1.64 19.67 16.17
C ALA A 113 -0.77 19.46 17.43
N SER A 114 0.54 19.72 17.32
CA SER A 114 1.47 19.65 18.45
C SER A 114 1.14 20.64 19.55
N LYS A 115 0.90 21.92 19.21
CA LYS A 115 0.50 22.95 20.18
C LYS A 115 -0.82 22.61 20.88
N LYS A 116 -1.78 22.03 20.15
CA LYS A 116 -3.07 21.59 20.69
C LYS A 116 -3.02 20.24 21.40
N LYS A 117 -1.88 19.54 21.38
CA LYS A 117 -1.67 18.22 21.99
C LYS A 117 -2.68 17.17 21.48
N ILE A 118 -2.96 17.19 20.17
CA ILE A 118 -3.95 16.31 19.55
C ILE A 118 -3.41 14.87 19.51
N SER A 119 -4.19 13.94 20.04
CA SER A 119 -4.03 12.51 19.89
C SER A 119 -5.35 11.97 19.35
N THR A 120 -5.36 11.45 18.13
CA THR A 120 -6.58 11.03 17.42
C THR A 120 -6.32 9.81 16.55
N ILE A 121 -7.39 9.15 16.14
CA ILE A 121 -7.39 8.13 15.10
C ILE A 121 -8.23 8.58 13.93
N LEU A 122 -7.65 8.48 12.74
CA LEU A 122 -8.30 8.78 11.48
C LEU A 122 -8.36 7.52 10.62
N LEU A 123 -9.44 7.32 9.89
CA LEU A 123 -9.51 6.33 8.81
C LEU A 123 -9.31 7.03 7.48
N LEU A 124 -8.30 6.61 6.74
CA LEU A 124 -8.24 6.82 5.30
C LEU A 124 -9.06 5.72 4.62
N GLU A 125 -10.30 6.02 4.27
CA GLU A 125 -11.16 5.16 3.46
C GLU A 125 -10.85 5.38 1.98
N LEU A 126 -10.59 4.28 1.27
CA LEU A 126 -10.31 4.24 -0.15
C LEU A 126 -11.40 3.44 -0.85
N GLU A 127 -12.02 4.02 -1.87
CA GLU A 127 -12.99 3.37 -2.75
C GLU A 127 -12.34 2.94 -4.06
N PHE A 128 -12.56 1.70 -4.46
CA PHE A 128 -12.05 1.13 -5.70
C PHE A 128 -13.18 0.71 -6.63
N SER A 129 -12.98 0.92 -7.94
CA SER A 129 -13.89 0.47 -9.00
C SER A 129 -13.84 -1.04 -9.23
N GLU A 130 -14.73 -1.51 -10.09
CA GLU A 130 -14.80 -2.87 -10.61
C GLU A 130 -13.52 -3.30 -11.34
N GLU A 131 -12.75 -2.33 -11.86
CA GLU A 131 -11.45 -2.53 -12.50
C GLU A 131 -10.27 -2.44 -11.51
N GLY A 132 -10.53 -2.16 -10.24
CA GLY A 132 -9.51 -1.98 -9.21
C GLY A 132 -8.85 -0.60 -9.24
N GLN A 133 -9.48 0.40 -9.86
CA GLN A 133 -8.97 1.78 -9.88
C GLN A 133 -9.43 2.53 -8.64
N LEU A 134 -8.58 3.39 -8.07
CA LEU A 134 -8.97 4.25 -6.95
C LEU A 134 -9.93 5.35 -7.44
N VAL A 135 -11.14 5.40 -6.88
CA VAL A 135 -12.22 6.31 -7.28
C VAL A 135 -12.40 7.45 -6.30
N GLU A 136 -12.39 7.15 -5.00
CA GLU A 136 -12.61 8.14 -3.94
C GLU A 136 -11.65 7.91 -2.76
N LYS A 137 -11.28 9.01 -2.12
CA LYS A 137 -10.50 9.05 -0.87
C LYS A 137 -11.26 9.89 0.15
N LYS A 138 -11.44 9.36 1.35
CA LYS A 138 -12.15 10.07 2.43
C LYS A 138 -11.45 9.88 3.76
N ILE A 139 -11.38 10.96 4.54
CA ILE A 139 -10.92 10.92 5.93
C ILE A 139 -12.11 10.94 6.89
N ILE A 140 -12.17 9.95 7.78
CA ILE A 140 -13.17 9.79 8.83
C ILE A 140 -12.46 9.86 10.19
N GLY A 141 -13.01 10.62 11.13
CA GLY A 141 -12.47 10.75 12.49
C GLY A 141 -12.53 12.18 13.00
N GLU A 142 -12.31 12.33 14.30
CA GLU A 142 -12.21 13.62 14.98
C GLU A 142 -10.85 14.28 14.71
N ASP A 143 -10.80 15.61 14.75
CA ASP A 143 -9.58 16.41 14.50
C ASP A 143 -8.96 16.17 13.11
N LYS A 144 -9.73 15.68 12.13
CA LYS A 144 -9.22 15.40 10.79
C LYS A 144 -8.72 16.65 10.08
N GLU A 145 -9.27 17.83 10.38
CA GLU A 145 -8.91 19.10 9.75
C GLU A 145 -7.44 19.51 9.95
N TYR A 146 -6.75 18.89 10.90
CA TYR A 146 -5.31 19.13 11.14
C TYR A 146 -4.40 18.27 10.26
N PHE A 147 -4.93 17.20 9.64
CA PHE A 147 -4.15 16.18 8.95
C PHE A 147 -4.66 15.82 7.55
N GLU A 148 -5.94 16.10 7.25
CA GLU A 148 -6.66 15.64 6.05
C GLU A 148 -5.94 15.97 4.75
N GLU A 149 -5.52 17.23 4.55
CA GLU A 149 -4.79 17.64 3.33
C GLU A 149 -3.50 16.83 3.12
N ALA A 150 -2.73 16.63 4.18
CA ALA A 150 -1.45 15.93 4.10
C ALA A 150 -1.66 14.42 3.85
N ILE A 151 -2.64 13.81 4.52
CA ILE A 151 -2.99 12.40 4.32
C ILE A 151 -3.48 12.18 2.88
N LEU A 152 -4.38 13.03 2.38
CA LEU A 152 -4.90 12.92 1.02
C LEU A 152 -3.79 13.10 -0.03
N THR A 153 -2.87 14.04 0.19
CA THR A 153 -1.70 14.24 -0.69
C THR A 153 -0.81 12.99 -0.75
N ILE A 154 -0.55 12.35 0.39
CA ILE A 154 0.24 11.11 0.44
C ILE A 154 -0.54 9.96 -0.23
N ALA A 155 -1.86 9.93 -0.06
CA ALA A 155 -2.72 8.92 -0.68
C ALA A 155 -2.72 8.99 -2.23
N GLU A 156 -2.37 10.14 -2.84
CA GLU A 156 -2.16 10.23 -4.30
C GLU A 156 -0.99 9.38 -4.79
N SER A 157 -0.04 9.05 -3.91
CA SER A 157 1.12 8.23 -4.25
C SER A 157 0.87 6.73 -4.08
N ILE A 158 -0.35 6.33 -3.71
CA ILE A 158 -0.73 4.91 -3.66
C ILE A 158 -0.66 4.36 -5.08
N PRO A 159 0.05 3.24 -5.33
CA PRO A 159 0.10 2.67 -6.66
C PRO A 159 -1.29 2.23 -7.13
N GLU A 160 -1.58 2.47 -8.41
CA GLU A 160 -2.90 2.19 -9.01
C GLU A 160 -3.19 0.69 -9.25
N TYR A 161 -2.24 -0.20 -8.98
CA TYR A 161 -2.36 -1.62 -9.29
C TYR A 161 -3.05 -2.39 -8.16
N TRP A 162 -4.37 -2.52 -8.24
CA TRP A 162 -5.16 -3.34 -7.31
C TRP A 162 -5.99 -4.39 -8.06
N ILE A 163 -6.06 -5.59 -7.47
CA ILE A 163 -6.96 -6.65 -7.90
C ILE A 163 -8.35 -6.34 -7.34
N PRO A 164 -9.39 -6.19 -8.18
CA PRO A 164 -10.73 -5.86 -7.71
C PRO A 164 -11.33 -6.98 -6.87
N ALA A 165 -12.20 -6.59 -5.94
CA ALA A 165 -13.04 -7.52 -5.21
C ALA A 165 -14.02 -8.22 -6.16
N ILE A 166 -14.30 -9.49 -5.88
CA ILE A 166 -15.32 -10.28 -6.57
C ILE A 166 -16.43 -10.59 -5.58
N TYR A 167 -17.66 -10.32 -5.95
CA TYR A 167 -18.85 -10.68 -5.17
C TYR A 167 -19.92 -11.22 -6.13
N ASN A 168 -20.51 -12.36 -5.79
CA ASN A 168 -21.43 -13.11 -6.65
C ASN A 168 -20.83 -13.40 -8.04
N GLY A 169 -19.52 -13.71 -8.09
CA GLY A 169 -18.81 -14.05 -9.31
C GLY A 169 -18.49 -12.88 -10.26
N ILE A 170 -18.83 -11.64 -9.93
CA ILE A 170 -18.52 -10.46 -10.74
C ILE A 170 -17.61 -9.47 -9.98
N PRO A 171 -16.75 -8.70 -10.68
CA PRO A 171 -16.06 -7.57 -10.09
C PRO A 171 -17.05 -6.50 -9.60
N VAL A 172 -16.76 -5.92 -8.44
CA VAL A 172 -17.64 -4.96 -7.76
C VAL A 172 -16.83 -3.83 -7.15
N LYS A 173 -17.45 -2.66 -6.97
CA LYS A 173 -16.83 -1.58 -6.19
C LYS A 173 -16.68 -2.00 -4.74
N SER A 174 -15.57 -1.60 -4.15
CA SER A 174 -15.24 -2.00 -2.78
C SER A 174 -14.49 -0.91 -2.03
N LYS A 175 -14.61 -0.91 -0.71
CA LYS A 175 -13.85 -0.02 0.16
C LYS A 175 -12.93 -0.76 1.10
N ILE A 176 -11.79 -0.12 1.39
CA ILE A 176 -10.80 -0.56 2.35
C ILE A 176 -10.31 0.67 3.14
N SER A 177 -10.10 0.50 4.45
CA SER A 177 -9.75 1.61 5.33
C SER A 177 -8.43 1.38 6.05
N PHE A 178 -7.56 2.38 6.00
CA PHE A 178 -6.28 2.40 6.70
C PHE A 178 -6.39 3.28 7.96
N PRO A 179 -6.30 2.70 9.17
CA PRO A 179 -6.26 3.48 10.39
C PRO A 179 -4.91 4.17 10.54
N ILE A 180 -4.95 5.47 10.79
CA ILE A 180 -3.80 6.32 11.04
C ILE A 180 -3.95 6.84 12.47
N ILE A 181 -3.05 6.41 13.35
CA ILE A 181 -3.07 6.78 14.77
C ILE A 181 -2.03 7.86 15.00
N TYR A 182 -2.49 9.08 15.28
CA TYR A 182 -1.63 10.17 15.72
C TYR A 182 -1.57 10.18 17.25
N THR A 183 -0.36 10.07 17.79
CA THR A 183 -0.12 10.13 19.23
C THR A 183 1.11 10.96 19.57
N ARG A 184 1.13 11.55 20.76
CA ARG A 184 2.32 12.17 21.35
C ARG A 184 3.19 11.17 22.12
N GLU A 185 2.57 10.16 22.71
CA GLU A 185 3.25 9.16 23.54
C GLU A 185 3.26 7.80 22.82
N SER A 186 4.38 7.07 22.90
CA SER A 186 4.48 5.71 22.36
C SER A 186 3.75 4.66 23.21
N LYS A 187 3.22 5.04 24.37
CA LYS A 187 2.54 4.12 25.30
C LYS A 187 1.19 3.67 24.76
N GLU A 188 0.96 2.36 24.76
CA GLU A 188 -0.17 1.72 24.09
C GLU A 188 -1.52 1.92 24.80
N ASP A 189 -1.52 2.01 26.12
CA ASP A 189 -2.71 2.23 26.96
C ASP A 189 -3.38 3.60 26.74
N LYS A 190 -2.66 4.54 26.12
CA LYS A 190 -3.12 5.90 25.82
C LYS A 190 -3.36 6.14 24.34
N GLN A 191 -3.26 5.11 23.49
CA GLN A 191 -3.53 5.24 22.07
C GLN A 191 -5.05 5.22 21.81
N PRO A 192 -5.55 6.10 20.93
CA PRO A 192 -6.91 6.01 20.41
C PRO A 192 -7.18 4.61 19.82
N LYS A 193 -8.40 4.11 19.99
CA LYS A 193 -8.77 2.74 19.61
C LYS A 193 -9.60 2.75 18.33
N ILE A 194 -9.39 1.76 17.47
CA ILE A 194 -10.14 1.60 16.20
C ILE A 194 -11.63 1.40 16.49
N GLU A 195 -11.94 0.71 17.59
CA GLU A 195 -13.29 0.44 18.04
C GLU A 195 -14.11 1.72 18.30
N ASP A 196 -13.45 2.84 18.61
CA ASP A 196 -14.11 4.11 18.90
C ASP A 196 -14.74 4.75 17.63
N LEU A 197 -14.33 4.33 16.43
CA LEU A 197 -14.79 4.91 15.17
C LEU A 197 -16.13 4.35 14.68
N ASN A 198 -16.67 3.29 15.31
CA ASN A 198 -17.91 2.61 14.90
C ASN A 198 -17.98 2.29 13.39
N TYR A 199 -16.84 2.01 12.77
CA TYR A 199 -16.74 1.76 11.32
C TYR A 199 -17.03 0.30 10.99
N VAL A 200 -17.75 0.07 9.90
CA VAL A 200 -18.06 -1.27 9.38
C VAL A 200 -17.36 -1.46 8.04
N GLY A 201 -16.63 -2.57 7.89
CA GLY A 201 -15.90 -2.90 6.66
C GLY A 201 -14.48 -3.37 6.95
N LYS A 202 -13.64 -3.39 5.91
CA LYS A 202 -12.26 -3.84 6.06
C LYS A 202 -11.43 -2.72 6.67
N VAL A 203 -10.95 -2.95 7.90
CA VAL A 203 -9.95 -2.11 8.54
C VAL A 203 -8.60 -2.81 8.48
N MET A 204 -7.61 -2.10 7.96
CA MET A 204 -6.22 -2.56 7.81
C MET A 204 -5.42 -2.40 9.11
N SER A 205 -4.20 -2.91 9.13
CA SER A 205 -3.30 -2.72 10.28
C SER A 205 -3.01 -1.22 10.48
N PRO A 206 -2.96 -0.73 11.73
CA PRO A 206 -2.79 0.69 11.99
C PRO A 206 -1.40 1.20 11.64
N ILE A 207 -1.37 2.37 11.01
CA ILE A 207 -0.17 3.19 10.78
C ILE A 207 -0.03 4.12 11.98
N LYS A 208 1.01 3.91 12.80
CA LYS A 208 1.27 4.73 13.99
C LYS A 208 2.18 5.91 13.63
N VAL A 209 1.72 7.12 13.92
CA VAL A 209 2.46 8.37 13.74
C VAL A 209 2.70 9.01 15.11
N VAL A 210 3.98 9.11 15.50
CA VAL A 210 4.38 9.71 16.77
C VAL A 210 4.86 11.14 16.53
N GLY A 211 4.17 12.12 17.09
CA GLY A 211 4.58 13.51 17.06
C GLY A 211 5.73 13.76 18.02
N TYR A 212 6.89 14.19 17.51
CA TYR A 212 7.98 14.69 18.36
C TYR A 212 7.67 16.13 18.78
N GLY A 213 7.52 16.36 20.08
CA GLY A 213 7.46 17.71 20.62
C GLY A 213 8.85 18.36 20.53
N PHE A 214 8.95 19.45 19.78
CA PHE A 214 10.07 20.39 19.88
C PHE A 214 9.80 21.40 20.98
#